data_AF-A0A5S5BGU9-F1
#
_entry.id   AF-A0A5S5BGU9-F1
#
_cell.length_a   1.000
_cell.length_b   1.000
_cell.length_c   1.000
_cell.angle_alpha   90.00
_cell.angle_beta   90.00
_cell.angle_gamma   90.00
#
_symmetry.space_group_name_H-M   'P 1'
#
loop_
_entity.id
_entity.type
_entity.pdbx_description
1 polymer ?
#
loop_
_entity_poly.entity_id
_entity_poly.type
_entity_poly.pdbx_seq_one_letter_code
_entity_poly.pdbx_strand_id
1 'polypeptide(L)'
;MQASPSKKCGMTVTALNQACFCISLDQMALANALTDQVGGSELLELLMSRCPHVFAARPVFVSSERLQQVAEVVRAIERTVSLPAWRAHALDSAPPIARHNPRGARGVFLGYDFHLDEETLGLIEINTNAGGAMLNVLLARAQRSCCSGVVGLSPGDEGAGGFEHAILNMFAQEWTASGEQRPLKRVVILDERPQSQYLYPEFLLFQRLFESAGIDCIIADPTELKFVAGSLMVGGEPVDLVYNRLTDFYLESKSCDALRTAFLADAVTLTPHPQAYALYADKRRLVDLTNPSLLEDVGVDLQTQVVLAEYVPPTSLVEVRNADQLWHNRRSLFFKPVSGYGSRGAYRGEKLTKRVWEEIVNGNYVAQTLVVPGERRVAADPQVRAMKFDLRAYVYAGKVQWNAARVYQGQTTNFRTEGGGFAPVFTLDLDEERTVTNEQSQHASYVYLLDETGAIEELPHPLYVALARSESSIAKLAGKRYRLADWYVEMDHGRPYKVVREWYGWAAFDDQGNFHPEGSSNDESSNGRNVDASALPTPEEHDRLIGTLFKSV
;
A
#
# COMPACT_ATOMS: atom_id res chain seq x y z
N MET A 1 28.92 -4.25 -41.01
CA MET A 1 28.80 -3.22 -39.96
C MET A 1 28.40 -3.93 -38.69
N GLN A 2 29.24 -3.84 -37.66
CA GLN A 2 29.04 -4.49 -36.36
C GLN A 2 27.75 -3.96 -35.71
N ALA A 3 26.76 -4.84 -35.52
CA ALA A 3 25.63 -4.57 -34.65
C ALA A 3 26.09 -4.77 -33.20
N SER A 4 25.85 -3.75 -32.38
CA SER A 4 26.28 -3.63 -30.99
C SER A 4 25.66 -4.71 -30.08
N PRO A 5 26.31 -5.07 -28.95
CA PRO A 5 25.81 -6.08 -28.03
C PRO A 5 24.55 -5.61 -27.30
N SER A 6 23.79 -6.58 -26.80
CA SER A 6 22.46 -6.45 -26.19
C SER A 6 22.37 -5.33 -25.15
N LYS A 7 21.29 -4.54 -25.24
CA LYS A 7 20.87 -3.65 -24.15
C LYS A 7 20.41 -4.52 -22.98
N LYS A 8 21.26 -4.62 -21.96
CA LYS A 8 20.94 -5.09 -20.61
C LYS A 8 19.66 -4.40 -20.10
N CYS A 9 18.82 -5.13 -19.37
CA CYS A 9 17.76 -4.53 -18.56
C CYS A 9 18.40 -3.85 -17.34
N GLY A 10 18.92 -2.63 -17.52
CA GLY A 10 19.17 -1.73 -16.41
C GLY A 10 17.83 -1.17 -15.98
N MET A 11 17.12 -1.83 -15.06
CA MET A 11 15.78 -1.43 -14.67
C MET A 11 15.83 -0.49 -13.48
N THR A 12 15.63 0.80 -13.72
CA THR A 12 15.34 1.73 -12.63
C THR A 12 13.90 1.53 -12.14
N VAL A 13 13.58 1.99 -10.93
CA VAL A 13 12.24 1.88 -10.33
C VAL A 13 11.19 2.61 -11.20
N THR A 14 11.55 3.75 -11.79
CA THR A 14 10.72 4.47 -12.76
C THR A 14 10.42 3.60 -13.98
N ALA A 15 11.44 2.95 -14.55
CA ALA A 15 11.25 2.08 -15.70
C ALA A 15 10.29 0.92 -15.39
N LEU A 16 10.35 0.35 -14.18
CA LEU A 16 9.42 -0.69 -13.73
C LEU A 16 7.99 -0.15 -13.56
N ASN A 17 7.81 1.01 -12.92
CA ASN A 17 6.50 1.63 -12.78
C ASN A 17 5.88 2.03 -14.14
N GLN A 18 6.70 2.30 -15.16
CA GLN A 18 6.24 2.63 -16.51
C GLN A 18 5.99 1.41 -17.41
N ALA A 19 6.83 0.38 -17.33
CA ALA A 19 6.88 -0.67 -18.35
C ALA A 19 6.71 -2.10 -17.81
N CYS A 20 6.68 -2.31 -16.49
CA CYS A 20 6.44 -3.63 -15.93
C CYS A 20 4.94 -3.95 -15.92
N PHE A 21 4.54 -4.91 -16.76
CA PHE A 21 3.17 -5.41 -16.85
C PHE A 21 3.04 -6.93 -16.57
N CYS A 22 4.15 -7.59 -16.21
CA CYS A 22 4.18 -9.03 -15.97
C CYS A 22 3.66 -9.45 -14.60
N ILE A 23 3.57 -8.51 -13.63
CA ILE A 23 3.04 -8.78 -12.29
C ILE A 23 1.61 -8.27 -12.22
N SER A 24 0.69 -9.18 -11.85
CA SER A 24 -0.72 -8.89 -11.64
C SER A 24 -1.24 -9.59 -10.38
N LEU A 25 -2.33 -9.05 -9.85
CA LEU A 25 -3.09 -9.63 -8.75
C LEU A 25 -3.73 -10.96 -9.18
N ASP A 26 -3.43 -12.04 -8.48
CA ASP A 26 -4.10 -13.32 -8.67
C ASP A 26 -5.43 -13.33 -7.91
N GLN A 27 -6.52 -13.25 -8.67
CA GLN A 27 -7.88 -13.22 -8.13
C GLN A 27 -8.25 -14.49 -7.37
N MET A 28 -7.75 -15.66 -7.79
CA MET A 28 -7.98 -16.91 -7.06
C MET A 28 -7.19 -16.94 -5.76
N ALA A 29 -5.92 -16.49 -5.77
CA ALA A 29 -5.14 -16.40 -4.55
C ALA A 29 -5.75 -15.39 -3.55
N LEU A 30 -6.31 -14.28 -4.05
CA LEU A 30 -7.04 -13.32 -3.24
C LEU A 30 -8.31 -13.94 -2.63
N ALA A 31 -9.10 -14.64 -3.44
CA ALA A 31 -10.31 -15.33 -2.98
C ALA A 31 -9.98 -16.39 -1.93
N ASN A 32 -8.91 -17.17 -2.13
CA ASN A 32 -8.44 -18.17 -1.17
C ASN A 32 -7.95 -17.52 0.13
N ALA A 33 -7.12 -16.48 0.05
CA ALA A 33 -6.62 -15.77 1.24
C ALA A 33 -7.75 -15.15 2.07
N LEU A 34 -8.81 -14.65 1.42
CA LEU A 34 -10.02 -14.16 2.07
C LEU A 34 -10.84 -15.30 2.71
N THR A 35 -10.99 -16.42 1.99
CA THR A 35 -11.73 -17.58 2.48
C THR A 35 -11.04 -18.21 3.70
N ASP A 36 -9.71 -18.32 3.68
CA ASP A 36 -8.93 -18.87 4.79
C ASP A 36 -8.99 -17.99 6.05
N GLN A 37 -9.02 -16.67 5.90
CA GLN A 37 -9.08 -15.73 7.02
C GLN A 37 -10.48 -15.63 7.66
N VAL A 38 -11.55 -15.85 6.87
CA VAL A 38 -12.92 -15.51 7.30
C VAL A 38 -13.89 -16.69 7.22
N GLY A 39 -13.45 -17.85 6.75
CA GLY A 39 -14.23 -19.08 6.77
C GLY A 39 -15.46 -19.07 5.86
N GLY A 40 -15.46 -18.27 4.78
CA GLY A 40 -16.57 -18.23 3.81
C GLY A 40 -16.40 -17.19 2.69
N SER A 41 -17.19 -17.33 1.61
CA SER A 41 -17.19 -16.43 0.44
C SER A 41 -17.89 -15.09 0.69
N GLU A 42 -18.70 -14.98 1.74
CA GLU A 42 -19.55 -13.82 2.03
C GLU A 42 -18.75 -12.51 2.18
N LEU A 43 -17.57 -12.55 2.81
CA LEU A 43 -16.75 -11.35 2.95
C LEU A 43 -16.13 -10.93 1.62
N LEU A 44 -15.72 -11.88 0.77
CA LEU A 44 -15.22 -11.58 -0.56
C LEU A 44 -16.32 -10.92 -1.40
N GLU A 45 -17.54 -11.47 -1.36
CA GLU A 45 -18.70 -10.89 -2.05
C GLU A 45 -19.03 -9.49 -1.53
N LEU A 46 -18.99 -9.28 -0.21
CA LEU A 46 -19.18 -7.97 0.40
C LEU A 46 -18.08 -6.98 -0.02
N LEU A 47 -16.82 -7.42 -0.03
CA LEU A 47 -15.67 -6.60 -0.42
C LEU A 47 -15.75 -6.21 -1.90
N MET A 48 -16.05 -7.15 -2.80
CA MET A 48 -16.16 -6.90 -4.23
C MET A 48 -17.37 -6.02 -4.57
N SER A 49 -18.52 -6.24 -3.92
CA SER A 49 -19.72 -5.43 -4.15
C SER A 49 -19.60 -4.00 -3.62
N ARG A 50 -18.99 -3.83 -2.44
CA ARG A 50 -18.86 -2.51 -1.79
C ARG A 50 -17.63 -1.73 -2.24
N CYS A 51 -16.54 -2.44 -2.50
CA CYS A 51 -15.22 -1.85 -2.74
C CYS A 51 -14.59 -2.43 -4.02
N PRO A 52 -15.25 -2.31 -5.20
CA PRO A 52 -14.80 -2.94 -6.44
C PRO A 52 -13.42 -2.46 -6.93
N HIS A 53 -12.94 -1.33 -6.42
CA HIS A 53 -11.65 -0.72 -6.78
C HIS A 53 -10.72 -0.58 -5.56
N VAL A 54 -10.90 -1.44 -4.56
CA VAL A 54 -10.08 -1.41 -3.33
C VAL A 54 -8.68 -1.95 -3.56
N PHE A 55 -8.48 -2.81 -4.56
CA PHE A 55 -7.20 -3.38 -4.92
C PHE A 55 -6.80 -2.96 -6.32
N ALA A 56 -5.61 -2.40 -6.43
CA ALA A 56 -4.97 -2.20 -7.72
C ALA A 56 -4.50 -3.55 -8.25
N ALA A 57 -4.68 -3.77 -9.55
CA ALA A 57 -4.27 -5.01 -10.20
C ALA A 57 -2.74 -5.19 -10.25
N ARG A 58 -1.96 -4.12 -10.04
CA ARG A 58 -0.50 -4.11 -10.21
C ARG A 58 0.22 -3.56 -8.98
N PRO A 59 1.43 -4.04 -8.68
CA PRO A 59 2.25 -3.45 -7.63
C PRO A 59 2.81 -2.09 -8.06
N VAL A 60 3.31 -1.36 -7.07
CA VAL A 60 4.13 -0.16 -7.24
C VAL A 60 5.55 -0.50 -6.82
N PHE A 61 6.53 -0.05 -7.59
CA PHE A 61 7.94 -0.23 -7.27
C PHE A 61 8.48 1.01 -6.55
N VAL A 62 9.25 0.82 -5.48
CA VAL A 62 9.92 1.88 -4.71
C VAL A 62 11.32 1.38 -4.37
N SER A 63 12.35 2.23 -4.49
CA SER A 63 13.73 1.83 -4.19
C SER A 63 13.93 1.61 -2.69
N SER A 64 14.92 0.78 -2.34
CA SER A 64 15.27 0.53 -0.94
C SER A 64 15.73 1.82 -0.24
N GLU A 65 16.44 2.70 -0.95
CA GLU A 65 16.84 4.02 -0.45
C GLU A 65 15.62 4.88 -0.06
N ARG A 66 14.59 4.94 -0.91
CA ARG A 66 13.38 5.74 -0.63
C ARG A 66 12.63 5.21 0.61
N LEU A 67 12.58 3.89 0.79
CA LEU A 67 11.97 3.28 1.98
C LEU A 67 12.77 3.56 3.26
N GLN A 68 14.11 3.59 3.16
CA GLN A 68 14.98 3.98 4.28
C GLN A 68 14.76 5.45 4.67
N GLN A 69 14.64 6.34 3.69
CA GLN A 69 14.33 7.76 3.92
C GLN A 69 12.95 7.94 4.54
N VAL A 70 11.92 7.21 4.09
CA VAL A 70 10.60 7.18 4.73
C VAL A 70 10.71 6.80 6.21
N ALA A 71 11.47 5.74 6.53
CA ALA A 71 11.71 5.33 7.92
C ALA A 71 12.53 6.37 8.72
N GLU A 72 13.44 7.09 8.08
CA GLU A 72 14.18 8.21 8.70
C GLU A 72 13.25 9.36 9.07
N VAL A 73 12.36 9.78 8.16
CA VAL A 73 11.35 10.82 8.42
C VAL A 73 10.45 10.42 9.59
N VAL A 74 9.97 9.18 9.62
CA VAL A 74 9.14 8.66 10.73
C VAL A 74 9.89 8.75 12.06
N ARG A 75 11.18 8.37 12.10
CA ARG A 75 12.00 8.47 13.32
C ARG A 75 12.26 9.93 13.72
N ALA A 76 12.48 10.82 12.77
CA ALA A 76 12.69 12.24 13.02
C ALA A 76 11.45 12.89 13.68
N ILE A 77 10.27 12.57 13.15
CA ILE A 77 8.99 13.03 13.71
C ILE A 77 8.76 12.41 15.09
N GLU A 78 9.04 11.11 15.29
CA GLU A 78 8.90 10.48 16.61
C GLU A 78 9.81 11.13 17.66
N ARG A 79 11.08 11.42 17.31
CA ARG A 79 12.01 12.14 18.20
C ARG A 79 11.46 13.51 18.58
N THR A 80 10.95 14.24 17.59
CA THR A 80 10.34 15.57 17.79
C THR A 80 9.12 15.49 18.70
N VAL A 81 8.19 14.58 18.41
CA VAL A 81 6.96 14.40 19.20
C VAL A 81 7.22 13.90 20.62
N SER A 82 8.35 13.21 20.84
CA SER A 82 8.77 12.76 22.18
C SER A 82 9.29 13.90 23.07
N LEU A 83 9.64 15.06 22.50
CA LEU A 83 10.15 16.19 23.29
C LEU A 83 9.04 16.80 24.17
N PRO A 84 9.29 17.02 25.47
CA PRO A 84 8.30 17.64 26.35
C PRO A 84 7.84 19.02 25.87
N ALA A 85 8.74 19.84 25.31
CA ALA A 85 8.41 21.16 24.81
C ALA A 85 7.52 21.11 23.56
N TRP A 86 7.79 20.19 22.61
CA TRP A 86 6.89 19.96 21.48
C TRP A 86 5.50 19.53 21.94
N ARG A 87 5.44 18.57 22.86
CA ARG A 87 4.16 18.07 23.40
C ARG A 87 3.37 19.19 24.07
N ALA A 88 4.04 20.03 24.87
CA ALA A 88 3.41 21.19 25.50
C ALA A 88 2.85 22.17 24.44
N HIS A 89 3.65 22.51 23.43
CA HIS A 89 3.23 23.38 22.31
C HIS A 89 2.02 22.82 21.56
N ALA A 90 2.12 21.57 21.12
CA ALA A 90 1.07 20.93 20.32
C ALA A 90 -0.26 20.83 21.10
N LEU A 91 -0.20 20.50 22.39
CA LEU A 91 -1.36 20.32 23.25
C LEU A 91 -1.95 21.62 23.78
N ASP A 92 -1.20 22.73 23.79
CA ASP A 92 -1.73 24.03 24.19
C ASP A 92 -2.86 24.49 23.25
N SER A 93 -2.69 24.27 21.94
CA SER A 93 -3.70 24.59 20.93
C SER A 93 -4.84 23.55 20.80
N ALA A 94 -4.80 22.47 21.57
CA ALA A 94 -5.74 21.35 21.48
C ALA A 94 -6.87 21.42 22.54
N PRO A 95 -8.05 20.83 22.28
CA PRO A 95 -9.13 20.75 23.27
C PRO A 95 -8.69 20.02 24.55
N PRO A 96 -9.32 20.29 25.72
CA PRO A 96 -8.91 19.72 27.01
C PRO A 96 -8.78 18.19 27.02
N ILE A 97 -9.65 17.48 26.29
CA ILE A 97 -9.61 16.01 26.18
C ILE A 97 -8.30 15.47 25.60
N ALA A 98 -7.65 16.22 24.70
CA ALA A 98 -6.35 15.85 24.13
C ALA A 98 -5.20 15.98 25.14
N ARG A 99 -5.41 16.76 26.21
CA ARG A 99 -4.42 16.90 27.29
C ARG A 99 -4.53 15.78 28.33
N HIS A 100 -5.62 15.00 28.31
CA HIS A 100 -5.77 13.83 29.17
C HIS A 100 -4.68 12.80 28.90
N ASN A 101 -4.13 12.21 29.96
CA ASN A 101 -3.06 11.22 29.84
C ASN A 101 -3.63 9.91 29.28
N PRO A 102 -3.16 9.39 28.14
CA PRO A 102 -3.64 8.12 27.57
C PRO A 102 -3.10 6.88 28.30
N ARG A 103 -2.60 7.05 29.54
CA ARG A 103 -1.99 6.02 30.40
C ARG A 103 -0.79 5.29 29.79
N GLY A 104 -0.23 5.76 28.68
CA GLY A 104 0.92 5.15 28.00
C GLY A 104 0.59 4.53 26.65
N ALA A 105 -0.69 4.39 26.29
CA ALA A 105 -1.11 4.08 24.93
C ALA A 105 -0.51 5.11 23.95
N ARG A 106 -0.05 4.63 22.79
CA ARG A 106 0.69 5.43 21.78
C ARG A 106 -0.16 5.75 20.57
N GLY A 107 -1.18 4.93 20.29
CA GLY A 107 -2.00 4.99 19.10
C GLY A 107 -1.60 3.95 18.06
N VAL A 108 -2.48 2.96 17.84
CA VAL A 108 -2.33 1.99 16.77
C VAL A 108 -2.54 2.62 15.39
N PHE A 109 -1.87 2.06 14.39
CA PHE A 109 -2.05 2.41 12.97
C PHE A 109 -1.96 3.92 12.70
N LEU A 110 -0.83 4.53 13.06
CA LEU A 110 -0.46 5.81 12.47
C LEU A 110 -0.13 5.58 10.99
N GLY A 111 -0.67 6.42 10.09
CA GLY A 111 -0.42 6.35 8.65
C GLY A 111 0.30 7.59 8.17
N TYR A 112 1.56 7.45 7.76
CA TYR A 112 2.35 8.51 7.17
C TYR A 112 2.26 8.37 5.65
N ASP A 113 1.70 9.38 5.00
CA ASP A 113 1.45 9.37 3.56
C ASP A 113 2.48 10.24 2.85
N PHE A 114 3.11 9.71 1.81
CA PHE A 114 4.17 10.35 1.05
C PHE A 114 3.83 10.41 -0.44
N HIS A 115 4.13 11.53 -1.07
CA HIS A 115 4.36 11.56 -2.51
C HIS A 115 5.85 11.31 -2.77
N LEU A 116 6.16 10.50 -3.76
CA LEU A 116 7.51 10.13 -4.11
C LEU A 116 7.64 9.71 -5.57
N ASP A 117 8.82 9.97 -6.13
CA ASP A 117 9.34 9.38 -7.35
C ASP A 117 10.85 9.11 -7.19
N GLU A 118 11.57 8.91 -8.29
CA GLU A 118 13.03 8.68 -8.24
C GLU A 118 13.82 9.91 -7.77
N GLU A 119 13.29 11.12 -7.82
CA GLU A 119 14.01 12.35 -7.47
C GLU A 119 13.48 13.01 -6.21
N THR A 120 12.21 12.84 -5.91
CA THR A 120 11.49 13.55 -4.86
C THR A 120 10.88 12.60 -3.83
N LEU A 121 10.86 13.04 -2.58
CA LEU A 121 10.14 12.41 -1.48
C LEU A 121 9.58 13.52 -0.61
N GLY A 122 8.29 13.47 -0.29
CA GLY A 122 7.68 14.44 0.60
C GLY A 122 6.50 13.90 1.37
N LEU A 123 6.53 14.11 2.69
CA LEU A 123 5.43 13.78 3.59
C LEU A 123 4.23 14.72 3.34
N ILE A 124 3.12 14.15 2.89
CA ILE A 124 1.91 14.93 2.56
C ILE A 124 0.89 14.93 3.69
N GLU A 125 0.82 13.88 4.52
CA GLU A 125 -0.16 13.78 5.62
C GLU A 125 0.28 12.75 6.65
N ILE A 126 -0.09 12.99 7.92
CA ILE A 126 -0.05 11.97 8.98
C ILE A 126 -1.50 11.75 9.43
N ASN A 127 -1.89 10.48 9.54
CA ASN A 127 -3.24 10.08 9.93
C ASN A 127 -3.14 9.25 11.22
N THR A 128 -3.98 9.56 12.21
CA THR A 128 -4.32 8.61 13.28
C THR A 128 -5.50 7.78 12.80
N ASN A 129 -5.49 6.46 13.01
CA ASN A 129 -6.54 5.48 12.61
C ASN A 129 -6.50 5.01 11.14
N ALA A 130 -5.31 4.98 10.54
CA ALA A 130 -5.14 4.66 9.13
C ALA A 130 -5.75 3.29 8.76
N GLY A 131 -6.77 3.32 7.89
CA GLY A 131 -7.35 2.12 7.30
C GLY A 131 -6.50 1.50 6.19
N GLY A 132 -6.85 0.28 5.82
CA GLY A 132 -6.26 -0.51 4.74
C GLY A 132 -5.22 -1.53 5.19
N ALA A 133 -4.84 -1.57 6.47
CA ALA A 133 -3.77 -2.46 6.93
C ALA A 133 -4.09 -3.94 6.66
N MET A 134 -5.26 -4.42 7.09
CA MET A 134 -5.66 -5.83 6.87
C MET A 134 -5.93 -6.13 5.39
N LEU A 135 -6.38 -5.15 4.62
CA LEU A 135 -6.56 -5.30 3.17
C LEU A 135 -5.21 -5.49 2.46
N ASN A 136 -4.18 -4.75 2.88
CA ASN A 136 -2.84 -4.94 2.34
C ASN A 136 -2.22 -6.29 2.71
N VAL A 137 -2.60 -6.90 3.84
CA VAL A 137 -2.19 -8.28 4.18
C VAL A 137 -2.72 -9.27 3.15
N LEU A 138 -4.01 -9.19 2.85
CA LEU A 138 -4.64 -10.05 1.86
C LEU A 138 -3.99 -9.86 0.49
N LEU A 139 -3.72 -8.61 0.13
CA LEU A 139 -3.07 -8.25 -1.12
C LEU A 139 -1.65 -8.84 -1.20
N ALA A 140 -0.87 -8.74 -0.13
CA ALA A 140 0.47 -9.31 -0.08
C ALA A 140 0.46 -10.85 -0.24
N ARG A 141 -0.52 -11.54 0.36
CA ARG A 141 -0.71 -12.99 0.21
C ARG A 141 -1.18 -13.39 -1.20
N ALA A 142 -1.93 -12.51 -1.85
CA ALA A 142 -2.54 -12.77 -3.15
C ALA A 142 -1.64 -12.42 -4.34
N GLN A 143 -0.51 -11.75 -4.13
CA GLN A 143 0.39 -11.38 -5.22
C GLN A 143 1.46 -12.44 -5.48
N ARG A 144 1.58 -12.84 -6.74
CA ARG A 144 2.64 -13.72 -7.24
C ARG A 144 3.67 -12.88 -7.99
N SER A 145 4.95 -12.98 -7.63
CA SER A 145 6.03 -12.41 -8.43
C SER A 145 6.36 -13.31 -9.62
N CYS A 146 6.33 -12.73 -10.83
CA CYS A 146 6.71 -13.42 -12.07
C CYS A 146 8.21 -13.30 -12.39
N CYS A 147 8.98 -12.48 -11.66
CA CYS A 147 10.38 -12.16 -11.96
C CYS A 147 11.32 -12.50 -10.79
N SER A 148 12.48 -13.07 -11.09
CA SER A 148 13.65 -13.13 -10.18
C SER A 148 14.17 -11.70 -9.92
N GLY A 149 14.55 -11.36 -8.68
CA GLY A 149 15.15 -10.06 -8.32
C GLY A 149 14.16 -8.99 -7.81
N VAL A 150 12.87 -9.27 -7.89
CA VAL A 150 11.81 -8.44 -7.31
C VAL A 150 11.33 -9.07 -6.01
N VAL A 151 11.81 -8.53 -4.91
CA VAL A 151 11.28 -8.85 -3.58
C VAL A 151 10.08 -7.94 -3.37
N GLY A 152 8.89 -8.54 -3.47
CA GLY A 152 7.74 -7.94 -2.82
C GLY A 152 8.12 -7.73 -1.37
N LEU A 153 7.91 -6.52 -0.83
CA LEU A 153 8.02 -6.32 0.61
C LEU A 153 6.90 -7.17 1.22
N SER A 154 7.17 -8.44 1.42
CA SER A 154 6.23 -9.37 2.03
C SER A 154 6.27 -9.12 3.53
N PRO A 155 5.14 -9.33 4.22
CA PRO A 155 5.07 -9.07 5.63
C PRO A 155 5.94 -10.07 6.40
N GLY A 156 7.13 -9.61 6.82
CA GLY A 156 8.05 -10.33 7.69
C GLY A 156 8.90 -11.39 6.96
N ASP A 157 10.21 -11.33 7.18
CA ASP A 157 11.14 -12.44 6.94
C ASP A 157 10.82 -13.67 7.83
N GLU A 158 9.81 -13.58 8.70
CA GLU A 158 9.43 -14.58 9.71
C GLU A 158 8.35 -15.59 9.26
N GLY A 159 7.98 -15.60 7.97
CA GLY A 159 7.09 -16.61 7.39
C GLY A 159 5.59 -16.30 7.50
N ALA A 160 4.76 -17.32 7.23
CA ALA A 160 3.30 -17.17 7.14
C ALA A 160 2.69 -16.68 8.47
N GLY A 161 2.01 -15.53 8.45
CA GLY A 161 1.26 -14.98 9.59
C GLY A 161 2.01 -13.97 10.47
N GLY A 162 3.26 -13.60 10.13
CA GLY A 162 4.07 -12.68 10.93
C GLY A 162 3.44 -11.30 11.13
N PHE A 163 2.68 -10.79 10.15
CA PHE A 163 2.06 -9.47 10.26
C PHE A 163 0.79 -9.45 11.08
N GLU A 164 -0.06 -10.46 10.99
CA GLU A 164 -1.18 -10.64 11.92
C GLU A 164 -0.68 -10.69 13.37
N HIS A 165 0.44 -11.41 13.60
CA HIS A 165 1.11 -11.41 14.90
C HIS A 165 1.61 -10.02 15.29
N ALA A 166 2.20 -9.26 14.37
CA ALA A 166 2.64 -7.89 14.63
C ALA A 166 1.47 -6.95 14.98
N ILE A 167 0.31 -7.13 14.34
CA ILE A 167 -0.93 -6.41 14.68
C ILE A 167 -1.38 -6.78 16.09
N LEU A 168 -1.53 -8.06 16.40
CA LEU A 168 -1.94 -8.53 17.72
C LEU A 168 -0.98 -8.01 18.81
N ASN A 169 0.32 -8.09 18.54
CA ASN A 169 1.38 -7.57 19.43
C ASN A 169 1.29 -6.05 19.61
N MET A 170 0.90 -5.29 18.59
CA MET A 170 0.68 -3.85 18.71
C MET A 170 -0.47 -3.53 19.66
N PHE A 171 -1.61 -4.23 19.56
CA PHE A 171 -2.74 -4.03 20.49
C PHE A 171 -2.40 -4.51 21.92
N ALA A 172 -1.68 -5.62 22.06
CA ALA A 172 -1.19 -6.09 23.36
C ALA A 172 -0.22 -5.09 24.01
N GLN A 173 0.60 -4.40 23.20
CA GLN A 173 1.48 -3.33 23.68
C GLN A 173 0.69 -2.11 24.15
N GLU A 174 -0.35 -1.67 23.45
CA GLU A 174 -1.22 -0.58 23.94
C GLU A 174 -1.88 -0.91 25.27
N TRP A 175 -2.38 -2.15 25.39
CA TRP A 175 -3.00 -2.64 26.61
C TRP A 175 -2.02 -2.66 27.78
N THR A 176 -0.84 -3.25 27.59
CA THR A 176 0.22 -3.31 28.60
C THR A 176 0.73 -1.90 28.96
N ALA A 177 0.93 -1.05 27.95
CA ALA A 177 1.40 0.32 28.15
C ALA A 177 0.42 1.16 28.96
N SER A 178 -0.88 0.84 28.91
CA SER A 178 -1.94 1.48 29.70
C SER A 178 -1.94 1.05 31.19
N GLY A 179 -0.96 0.24 31.60
CA GLY A 179 -0.76 -0.23 32.98
C GLY A 179 -1.47 -1.55 33.29
N GLU A 180 -2.15 -2.15 32.32
CA GLU A 180 -3.00 -3.33 32.51
C GLU A 180 -2.17 -4.61 32.55
N GLN A 181 -2.28 -5.37 33.65
CA GLN A 181 -1.47 -6.59 33.87
C GLN A 181 -2.22 -7.88 33.49
N ARG A 182 -3.54 -7.80 33.36
CA ARG A 182 -4.35 -8.94 32.93
C ARG A 182 -4.30 -9.10 31.41
N PRO A 183 -4.56 -10.30 30.87
CA PRO A 183 -4.71 -10.46 29.42
C PRO A 183 -5.83 -9.57 28.86
N LEU A 184 -5.62 -9.06 27.64
CA LEU A 184 -6.66 -8.39 26.86
C LEU A 184 -7.72 -9.43 26.50
N LYS A 185 -8.98 -9.20 26.87
CA LYS A 185 -10.08 -10.14 26.64
C LYS A 185 -11.12 -9.62 25.66
N ARG A 186 -11.39 -8.30 25.66
CA ARG A 186 -12.44 -7.73 24.81
C ARG A 186 -12.07 -6.42 24.12
N VAL A 187 -12.11 -6.42 22.79
CA VAL A 187 -11.88 -5.25 21.94
C VAL A 187 -13.19 -4.78 21.31
N VAL A 188 -13.39 -3.47 21.26
CA VAL A 188 -14.47 -2.85 20.48
C VAL A 188 -13.87 -2.08 19.31
N ILE A 189 -14.23 -2.44 18.08
CA ILE A 189 -13.95 -1.66 16.89
C ILE A 189 -15.08 -0.64 16.76
N LEU A 190 -14.77 0.64 16.93
CA LEU A 190 -15.78 1.68 17.07
C LEU A 190 -15.74 2.66 15.90
N ASP A 191 -16.85 2.79 15.16
CA ASP A 191 -17.03 3.80 14.12
C ASP A 191 -18.51 4.22 14.04
N GLU A 192 -18.81 5.38 13.46
CA GLU A 192 -20.19 5.80 13.25
C GLU A 192 -20.84 4.94 12.16
N ARG A 193 -22.00 4.35 12.46
CA ARG A 193 -22.76 3.49 11.54
C ARG A 193 -21.83 2.53 10.79
N PRO A 194 -21.13 1.63 11.51
CA PRO A 194 -19.97 0.92 10.96
C PRO A 194 -20.32 0.14 9.69
N GLN A 195 -21.50 -0.47 9.63
CA GLN A 195 -22.01 -1.20 8.45
C GLN A 195 -22.20 -0.34 7.20
N SER A 196 -22.26 0.99 7.33
CA SER A 196 -22.34 1.94 6.21
C SER A 196 -20.98 2.42 5.73
N GLN A 197 -19.92 2.17 6.51
CA GLN A 197 -18.57 2.61 6.18
C GLN A 197 -18.04 1.88 4.95
N TYR A 198 -17.23 2.59 4.15
CA TYR A 198 -16.62 2.02 2.95
C TYR A 198 -15.72 0.84 3.32
N LEU A 199 -14.89 0.99 4.36
CA LEU A 199 -13.98 -0.04 4.85
C LEU A 199 -14.60 -0.98 5.91
N TYR A 200 -15.94 -1.10 5.97
CA TYR A 200 -16.57 -2.09 6.86
C TYR A 200 -16.01 -3.52 6.70
N PRO A 201 -15.69 -4.02 5.48
CA PRO A 201 -15.02 -5.31 5.33
C PRO A 201 -13.70 -5.44 6.11
N GLU A 202 -12.93 -4.35 6.27
CA GLU A 202 -11.73 -4.35 7.09
C GLU A 202 -12.04 -4.55 8.58
N PHE A 203 -13.15 -4.01 9.08
CA PHE A 203 -13.55 -4.21 10.48
C PHE A 203 -13.84 -5.68 10.76
N LEU A 204 -14.47 -6.37 9.81
CA LEU A 204 -14.70 -7.82 9.90
C LEU A 204 -13.39 -8.61 9.90
N LEU A 205 -12.39 -8.20 9.10
CA LEU A 205 -11.06 -8.83 9.12
C LEU A 205 -10.37 -8.67 10.48
N PHE A 206 -10.41 -7.48 11.06
CA PHE A 206 -9.88 -7.26 12.42
C PHE A 206 -10.63 -8.07 13.47
N GLN A 207 -11.97 -8.10 13.38
CA GLN A 207 -12.79 -8.89 14.30
C GLN A 207 -12.38 -10.36 14.30
N ARG A 208 -12.23 -10.97 13.12
CA ARG A 208 -11.78 -12.37 12.99
C ARG A 208 -10.36 -12.58 13.49
N LEU A 209 -9.45 -11.63 13.21
CA LEU A 209 -8.09 -11.68 13.75
C LEU A 209 -8.09 -11.74 15.28
N PHE A 210 -8.84 -10.86 15.95
CA PHE A 210 -8.94 -10.88 17.42
C PHE A 210 -9.59 -12.17 17.93
N GLU A 211 -10.71 -12.59 17.33
CA GLU A 211 -11.42 -13.81 17.74
C GLU A 211 -10.55 -15.06 17.59
N SER A 212 -9.77 -15.17 16.51
CA SER A 212 -8.80 -16.26 16.31
C SER A 212 -7.68 -16.28 17.34
N ALA A 213 -7.37 -15.14 17.96
CA ALA A 213 -6.43 -15.01 19.06
C ALA A 213 -7.09 -15.19 20.44
N GLY A 214 -8.38 -15.57 20.50
CA GLY A 214 -9.14 -15.75 21.73
C GLY A 214 -9.54 -14.44 22.42
N ILE A 215 -9.51 -13.32 21.68
CA ILE A 215 -9.95 -12.00 22.15
C ILE A 215 -11.35 -11.75 21.58
N ASP A 216 -12.33 -11.58 22.46
CA ASP A 216 -13.69 -11.22 22.06
C ASP A 216 -13.68 -9.87 21.35
N CYS A 217 -14.36 -9.76 20.21
CA CYS A 217 -14.35 -8.55 19.42
C CYS A 217 -15.73 -8.20 18.89
N ILE A 218 -16.15 -6.95 19.10
CA ILE A 218 -17.42 -6.43 18.61
C ILE A 218 -17.20 -5.15 17.81
N ILE A 219 -17.92 -5.02 16.70
CA ILE A 219 -17.98 -3.79 15.91
C ILE A 219 -19.23 -3.03 16.36
N ALA A 220 -19.08 -1.77 16.79
CA ALA A 220 -20.17 -1.01 17.38
C ALA A 220 -20.22 0.45 16.89
N ASP A 221 -21.41 1.04 16.94
CA ASP A 221 -21.64 2.47 16.88
C ASP A 221 -21.46 3.11 18.28
N PRO A 222 -20.91 4.35 18.39
CA PRO A 222 -20.77 5.04 19.68
C PRO A 222 -22.07 5.12 20.50
N THR A 223 -23.23 5.20 19.85
CA THR A 223 -24.54 5.26 20.51
C THR A 223 -24.93 3.97 21.23
N GLU A 224 -24.25 2.85 20.94
CA GLU A 224 -24.47 1.56 21.61
C GLU A 224 -23.68 1.45 22.93
N LEU A 225 -22.69 2.32 23.13
CA LEU A 225 -21.87 2.34 24.34
C LEU A 225 -22.62 2.92 25.53
N LYS A 226 -22.38 2.33 26.71
CA LYS A 226 -22.89 2.87 27.98
C LYS A 226 -21.76 2.90 28.99
N PHE A 227 -21.64 3.99 29.75
CA PHE A 227 -20.76 4.06 30.90
C PHE A 227 -21.59 3.84 32.17
N VAL A 228 -21.41 2.70 32.82
CA VAL A 228 -22.22 2.28 33.98
C VAL A 228 -21.31 1.73 35.06
N ALA A 229 -21.51 2.18 36.30
CA ALA A 229 -20.78 1.71 37.48
C ALA A 229 -19.23 1.72 37.33
N GLY A 230 -18.68 2.71 36.63
CA GLY A 230 -17.24 2.86 36.44
C GLY A 230 -16.66 2.07 35.28
N SER A 231 -17.48 1.37 34.48
CA SER A 231 -17.03 0.57 33.34
C SER A 231 -17.71 1.02 32.04
N LEU A 232 -16.96 1.01 30.94
CA LEU A 232 -17.53 1.12 29.60
C LEU A 232 -18.11 -0.24 29.20
N MET A 233 -19.35 -0.25 28.74
CA MET A 233 -20.12 -1.45 28.43
C MET A 233 -20.65 -1.41 27.00
N VAL A 234 -20.69 -2.56 26.34
CA VAL A 234 -21.38 -2.75 25.06
C VAL A 234 -22.01 -4.15 25.02
N GLY A 235 -23.28 -4.25 24.61
CA GLY A 235 -23.99 -5.53 24.63
C GLY A 235 -24.10 -6.18 26.02
N GLY A 236 -24.01 -5.39 27.10
CA GLY A 236 -24.10 -5.88 28.48
C GLY A 236 -22.78 -6.30 29.12
N GLU A 237 -21.68 -6.31 28.36
CA GLU A 237 -20.36 -6.77 28.80
C GLU A 237 -19.33 -5.62 28.86
N PRO A 238 -18.34 -5.67 29.76
CA PRO A 238 -17.33 -4.64 29.92
C PRO A 238 -16.31 -4.63 28.78
N VAL A 239 -15.90 -3.43 28.37
CA VAL A 239 -14.92 -3.19 27.30
C VAL A 239 -13.54 -2.99 27.88
N ASP A 240 -12.54 -3.73 27.39
CA ASP A 240 -11.14 -3.50 27.77
C ASP A 240 -10.53 -2.38 26.93
N LEU A 241 -10.56 -2.56 25.61
CA LEU A 241 -9.90 -1.67 24.66
C LEU A 241 -10.87 -1.27 23.55
N VAL A 242 -10.87 0.02 23.21
CA VAL A 242 -11.58 0.56 22.06
C VAL A 242 -10.57 0.85 20.95
N TYR A 243 -10.67 0.12 19.85
CA TYR A 243 -10.03 0.45 18.59
C TYR A 243 -10.85 1.54 17.89
N ASN A 244 -10.40 2.77 18.04
CA ASN A 244 -11.09 3.97 17.61
C ASN A 244 -10.93 4.20 16.10
N ARG A 245 -12.01 4.03 15.35
CA ARG A 245 -12.09 4.33 13.91
C ARG A 245 -12.89 5.60 13.61
N LEU A 246 -13.36 6.31 14.64
CA LEU A 246 -14.10 7.56 14.49
C LEU A 246 -13.25 8.65 13.83
N THR A 247 -13.91 9.51 13.07
CA THR A 247 -13.33 10.76 12.55
C THR A 247 -13.58 11.97 13.45
N ASP A 248 -14.38 11.79 14.51
CA ASP A 248 -14.48 12.69 15.65
C ASP A 248 -13.30 12.44 16.60
N PHE A 249 -12.11 12.92 16.20
CA PHE A 249 -10.85 12.62 16.87
C PHE A 249 -10.76 13.13 18.32
N TYR A 250 -11.55 14.15 18.65
CA TYR A 250 -11.63 14.73 20.01
C TYR A 250 -12.86 14.25 20.77
N LEU A 251 -13.64 13.31 20.22
CA LEU A 251 -14.86 12.79 20.81
C LEU A 251 -15.81 13.93 21.21
N GLU A 252 -16.08 14.92 20.36
CA GLU A 252 -16.90 16.10 20.67
C GLU A 252 -18.40 15.83 20.53
N SER A 253 -18.79 14.89 19.68
CA SER A 253 -20.19 14.53 19.45
C SER A 253 -20.86 13.97 20.71
N LYS A 254 -22.16 14.24 20.87
CA LYS A 254 -22.98 13.63 21.94
C LYS A 254 -23.04 12.11 21.87
N SER A 255 -22.95 11.54 20.65
CA SER A 255 -22.89 10.07 20.48
C SER A 255 -21.67 9.46 21.19
N CYS A 256 -20.61 10.24 21.39
CA CYS A 256 -19.38 9.81 22.04
C CYS A 256 -19.39 10.03 23.56
N ASP A 257 -20.47 10.50 24.19
CA ASP A 257 -20.50 10.87 25.61
C ASP A 257 -20.08 9.73 26.55
N ALA A 258 -20.55 8.50 26.30
CA ALA A 258 -20.18 7.33 27.09
C ALA A 258 -18.67 7.02 26.98
N LEU A 259 -18.13 7.03 25.75
CA LEU A 259 -16.71 6.80 25.51
C LEU A 259 -15.86 7.92 26.12
N ARG A 260 -16.25 9.18 25.92
CA ARG A 260 -15.56 10.36 26.48
C ARG A 260 -15.47 10.26 27.99
N THR A 261 -16.58 9.93 28.65
CA THR A 261 -16.65 9.79 30.11
C THR A 261 -15.75 8.65 30.58
N ALA A 262 -15.79 7.49 29.92
CA ALA A 262 -14.93 6.37 30.27
C ALA A 262 -13.44 6.67 30.07
N PHE A 263 -13.07 7.35 28.99
CA PHE A 263 -11.69 7.74 28.70
C PHE A 263 -11.16 8.72 29.75
N LEU A 264 -11.92 9.76 30.09
CA LEU A 264 -11.54 10.73 31.12
C LEU A 264 -11.51 10.14 32.55
N ALA A 265 -12.24 9.05 32.77
CA ALA A 265 -12.25 8.30 34.03
C ALA A 265 -11.19 7.19 34.08
N ASP A 266 -10.31 7.08 33.07
CA ASP A 266 -9.31 6.01 32.94
C ASP A 266 -9.91 4.59 32.97
N ALA A 267 -11.18 4.44 32.60
CA ALA A 267 -11.94 3.20 32.68
C ALA A 267 -11.84 2.32 31.43
N VAL A 268 -11.14 2.79 30.38
CA VAL A 268 -10.97 2.06 29.12
C VAL A 268 -9.63 2.44 28.48
N THR A 269 -9.02 1.52 27.75
CA THR A 269 -7.88 1.83 26.88
C THR A 269 -8.42 2.27 25.52
N LEU A 270 -8.13 3.52 25.11
CA LEU A 270 -8.58 4.06 23.83
C LEU A 270 -7.39 4.18 22.88
N THR A 271 -7.48 3.59 21.68
CA THR A 271 -6.39 3.67 20.70
C THR A 271 -6.90 3.71 19.25
N PRO A 272 -6.43 4.67 18.43
CA PRO A 272 -5.74 5.89 18.84
C PRO A 272 -6.65 6.81 19.68
N HIS A 273 -6.01 7.59 20.55
CA HIS A 273 -6.66 8.51 21.49
C HIS A 273 -6.54 9.98 21.03
N PRO A 274 -7.37 10.90 21.57
CA PRO A 274 -7.38 12.32 21.17
C PRO A 274 -6.00 13.02 21.21
N GLN A 275 -5.17 12.67 22.20
CA GLN A 275 -3.81 13.22 22.29
C GLN A 275 -2.93 12.81 21.09
N ALA A 276 -3.03 11.58 20.57
CA ALA A 276 -2.26 11.15 19.41
C ALA A 276 -2.63 11.98 18.17
N TYR A 277 -3.92 12.31 18.00
CA TYR A 277 -4.35 13.18 16.91
C TYR A 277 -3.74 14.58 17.03
N ALA A 278 -3.82 15.21 18.20
CA ALA A 278 -3.27 16.54 18.43
C ALA A 278 -1.73 16.62 18.21
N LEU A 279 -1.02 15.55 18.56
CA LEU A 279 0.44 15.49 18.45
C LEU A 279 0.93 15.20 17.03
N TYR A 280 0.22 14.36 16.28
CA TYR A 280 0.68 13.84 14.99
C TYR A 280 -0.17 14.30 13.80
N ALA A 281 -1.49 14.13 13.85
CA ALA A 281 -2.37 14.20 12.67
C ALA A 281 -3.08 15.55 12.48
N ASP A 282 -3.10 16.42 13.49
CA ASP A 282 -3.53 17.81 13.30
C ASP A 282 -2.65 18.47 12.24
N LYS A 283 -3.25 18.94 11.15
CA LYS A 283 -2.48 19.45 9.99
C LYS A 283 -1.65 20.69 10.32
N ARG A 284 -1.93 21.39 11.43
CA ARG A 284 -1.07 22.46 11.94
C ARG A 284 0.31 21.95 12.34
N ARG A 285 0.45 20.67 12.69
CA ARG A 285 1.75 20.04 12.96
C ARG A 285 2.68 20.06 11.75
N LEU A 286 2.16 20.04 10.51
CA LEU A 286 3.00 20.23 9.32
C LEU A 286 3.56 21.66 9.22
N VAL A 287 2.82 22.67 9.68
CA VAL A 287 3.32 24.05 9.81
C VAL A 287 4.43 24.09 10.86
N ASP A 288 4.20 23.47 12.02
CA ASP A 288 5.16 23.43 13.12
C ASP A 288 6.46 22.68 12.73
N LEU A 289 6.35 21.54 12.06
CA LEU A 289 7.48 20.71 11.57
C LEU A 289 8.33 21.40 10.49
N THR A 290 7.84 22.50 9.90
CA THR A 290 8.55 23.28 8.87
C THR A 290 8.96 24.66 9.35
N ASN A 291 8.84 24.95 10.65
CA ASN A 291 9.22 26.21 11.28
C ASN A 291 10.57 26.07 12.02
N PRO A 292 11.70 26.55 11.45
CA PRO A 292 13.02 26.35 12.04
C PRO A 292 13.16 26.96 13.44
N SER A 293 12.60 28.15 13.67
CA SER A 293 12.69 28.82 14.97
C SER A 293 11.93 28.04 16.05
N LEU A 294 10.75 27.51 15.72
CA LEU A 294 10.01 26.66 16.65
C LEU A 294 10.77 25.37 16.96
N LEU A 295 11.35 24.72 15.94
CA LEU A 295 12.12 23.48 16.14
C LEU A 295 13.34 23.71 17.03
N GLU A 296 14.03 24.84 16.89
CA GLU A 296 15.12 25.24 17.77
C GLU A 296 14.62 25.50 19.21
N ASP A 297 13.56 26.29 19.36
CA ASP A 297 12.98 26.67 20.66
C ASP A 297 12.50 25.46 21.47
N VAL A 298 11.90 24.45 20.81
CA VAL A 298 11.44 23.22 21.47
C VAL A 298 12.54 22.17 21.64
N GLY A 299 13.77 22.46 21.19
CA GLY A 299 14.96 21.65 21.43
C GLY A 299 15.14 20.46 20.47
N VAL A 300 14.65 20.56 19.22
CA VAL A 300 14.91 19.55 18.18
C VAL A 300 16.39 19.62 17.77
N ASP A 301 17.07 18.49 17.76
CA ASP A 301 18.48 18.43 17.37
C ASP A 301 18.68 18.72 15.88
N LEU A 302 19.88 19.19 15.51
CA LEU A 302 20.18 19.62 14.14
C LEU A 302 20.03 18.49 13.11
N GLN A 303 20.33 17.23 13.45
CA GLN A 303 20.18 16.12 12.50
C GLN A 303 18.70 15.89 12.20
N THR A 304 17.86 15.90 13.23
CA THR A 304 16.41 15.81 13.08
C THR A 304 15.85 17.00 12.27
N GLN A 305 16.33 18.23 12.52
CA GLN A 305 15.90 19.41 11.75
C GLN A 305 16.24 19.29 10.26
N VAL A 306 17.43 18.78 9.91
CA VAL A 306 17.85 18.57 8.51
C VAL A 306 16.92 17.59 7.79
N VAL A 307 16.60 16.45 8.43
CA VAL A 307 15.66 15.46 7.86
C VAL A 307 14.27 16.06 7.65
N LEU A 308 13.77 16.83 8.63
CA LEU A 308 12.47 17.47 8.52
C LEU A 308 12.44 18.52 7.40
N ALA A 309 13.49 19.34 7.28
CA ALA A 309 13.58 20.37 6.24
C ALA A 309 13.67 19.78 4.82
N GLU A 310 14.31 18.62 4.67
CA GLU A 310 14.45 17.93 3.40
C GLU A 310 13.13 17.28 2.94
N TYR A 311 12.43 16.60 3.85
CA TYR A 311 11.34 15.69 3.47
C TYR A 311 9.94 16.10 3.93
N VAL A 312 9.80 17.14 4.76
CA VAL A 312 8.49 17.74 5.09
C VAL A 312 8.31 19.01 4.27
N PRO A 313 7.42 19.01 3.25
CA PRO A 313 7.26 20.15 2.36
C PRO A 313 6.80 21.39 3.14
N PRO A 314 7.37 22.58 2.85
CA PRO A 314 7.03 23.82 3.54
C PRO A 314 5.52 24.01 3.63
N THR A 315 5.02 24.25 4.84
CA THR A 315 3.58 24.38 5.11
C THR A 315 3.33 25.65 5.90
N SER A 316 2.27 26.37 5.54
CA SER A 316 1.86 27.60 6.22
C SER A 316 0.36 27.60 6.50
N LEU A 317 -0.05 28.26 7.58
CA LEU A 317 -1.46 28.53 7.82
C LEU A 317 -1.93 29.60 6.82
N VAL A 318 -3.12 29.41 6.24
CA VAL A 318 -3.74 30.43 5.39
C VAL A 318 -4.37 31.48 6.28
N GLU A 319 -3.96 32.74 6.09
CA GLU A 319 -4.44 33.88 6.87
C GLU A 319 -4.69 35.08 5.95
N VAL A 320 -5.55 36.00 6.38
CA VAL A 320 -5.84 37.22 5.60
C VAL A 320 -4.55 37.99 5.25
N ARG A 321 -3.57 38.03 6.15
CA ARG A 321 -2.30 38.76 5.97
C ARG A 321 -1.37 38.15 4.90
N ASN A 322 -1.47 36.85 4.62
CA ASN A 322 -0.61 36.17 3.63
C ASN A 322 -1.39 35.75 2.38
N ALA A 323 -2.69 36.05 2.31
CA ALA A 323 -3.58 35.62 1.24
C ALA A 323 -3.09 36.04 -0.16
N ASP A 324 -2.67 37.29 -0.34
CA ASP A 324 -2.22 37.77 -1.66
C ASP A 324 -0.97 37.03 -2.15
N GLN A 325 -0.02 36.77 -1.25
CA GLN A 325 1.19 36.00 -1.55
C GLN A 325 0.86 34.55 -1.91
N LEU A 326 0.01 33.88 -1.10
CA LEU A 326 -0.43 32.51 -1.36
C LEU A 326 -1.21 32.40 -2.66
N TRP A 327 -2.05 33.38 -2.99
CA TRP A 327 -2.78 33.42 -4.26
C TRP A 327 -1.83 33.57 -5.46
N HIS A 328 -0.81 34.42 -5.34
CA HIS A 328 0.21 34.59 -6.38
C HIS A 328 0.97 33.28 -6.63
N ASN A 329 1.38 32.59 -5.56
CA ASN A 329 2.17 31.36 -5.61
C ASN A 329 1.32 30.07 -5.73
N ARG A 330 0.00 30.17 -5.79
CA ARG A 330 -0.93 29.02 -5.66
C ARG A 330 -0.63 27.83 -6.57
N ARG A 331 -0.04 28.03 -7.74
CA ARG A 331 0.24 26.94 -8.69
C ARG A 331 1.20 25.90 -8.13
N SER A 332 2.10 26.28 -7.23
CA SER A 332 3.03 25.38 -6.53
C SER A 332 2.51 24.94 -5.15
N LEU A 333 1.25 25.20 -4.83
CA LEU A 333 0.66 24.94 -3.52
C LEU A 333 -0.52 23.98 -3.59
N PHE A 334 -0.71 23.27 -2.49
CA PHE A 334 -1.86 22.42 -2.24
C PHE A 334 -2.53 22.86 -0.92
N PHE A 335 -3.83 23.11 -0.99
CA PHE A 335 -4.61 23.68 0.12
C PHE A 335 -5.47 22.61 0.77
N LYS A 336 -5.39 22.49 2.10
CA LYS A 336 -6.10 21.47 2.89
C LYS A 336 -6.79 22.13 4.08
N PRO A 337 -8.04 21.80 4.42
CA PRO A 337 -8.63 22.27 5.66
C PRO A 337 -7.88 21.63 6.84
N VAL A 338 -7.71 22.37 7.94
CA VAL A 338 -7.02 21.88 9.15
C VAL A 338 -7.74 20.67 9.73
N SER A 339 -9.06 20.76 9.85
CA SER A 339 -9.94 19.69 10.32
C SER A 339 -10.79 19.17 9.17
N GLY A 340 -10.80 17.86 8.95
CA GLY A 340 -11.57 17.21 7.90
C GLY A 340 -11.07 15.81 7.57
N TYR A 341 -11.97 14.93 7.14
CA TYR A 341 -11.67 13.56 6.76
C TYR A 341 -11.95 13.32 5.26
N GLY A 342 -11.25 12.33 4.68
CA GLY A 342 -11.53 11.84 3.33
C GLY A 342 -11.27 12.85 2.20
N SER A 343 -10.23 13.69 2.33
CA SER A 343 -9.82 14.69 1.32
C SER A 343 -10.90 15.72 0.92
N ARG A 344 -11.99 15.85 1.69
CA ARG A 344 -13.03 16.84 1.41
C ARG A 344 -12.47 18.25 1.57
N GLY A 345 -12.72 19.10 0.57
CA GLY A 345 -12.27 20.49 0.58
C GLY A 345 -10.77 20.67 0.35
N ALA A 346 -10.06 19.66 -0.17
CA ALA A 346 -8.65 19.77 -0.56
C ALA A 346 -8.51 20.21 -2.03
N TYR A 347 -7.58 21.13 -2.31
CA TYR A 347 -7.46 21.75 -3.63
C TYR A 347 -6.01 21.89 -4.10
N ARG A 348 -5.72 21.46 -5.33
CA ARG A 348 -4.52 21.88 -6.04
C ARG A 348 -4.67 23.35 -6.44
N GLY A 349 -3.73 24.20 -6.03
CA GLY A 349 -3.86 25.65 -6.19
C GLY A 349 -3.92 26.14 -7.64
N GLU A 350 -3.33 25.40 -8.58
CA GLU A 350 -3.48 25.63 -10.02
C GLU A 350 -4.95 25.64 -10.49
N LYS A 351 -5.80 24.82 -9.84
CA LYS A 351 -7.21 24.62 -10.21
C LYS A 351 -8.18 25.47 -9.39
N LEU A 352 -7.68 26.41 -8.59
CA LEU A 352 -8.53 27.26 -7.75
C LEU A 352 -9.26 28.33 -8.55
N THR A 353 -10.54 28.49 -8.24
CA THR A 353 -11.34 29.66 -8.64
C THR A 353 -11.27 30.74 -7.57
N LYS A 354 -11.63 31.98 -7.92
CA LYS A 354 -11.67 33.09 -6.96
C LYS A 354 -12.68 32.87 -5.83
N ARG A 355 -13.83 32.26 -6.12
CA ARG A 355 -14.82 31.90 -5.10
C ARG A 355 -14.27 30.89 -4.08
N VAL A 356 -13.68 29.80 -4.55
CA VAL A 356 -13.09 28.79 -3.65
C VAL A 356 -11.94 29.40 -2.85
N TRP A 357 -11.20 30.34 -3.45
CA TRP A 357 -10.16 31.07 -2.73
C TRP A 357 -10.70 31.89 -1.56
N GLU A 358 -11.80 32.61 -1.74
CA GLU A 358 -12.46 33.34 -0.65
C GLU A 358 -12.93 32.38 0.46
N GLU A 359 -13.45 31.20 0.09
CA GLU A 359 -13.82 30.15 1.06
C GLU A 359 -12.58 29.63 1.83
N ILE A 360 -11.44 29.46 1.16
CA ILE A 360 -10.18 29.04 1.78
C ILE A 360 -9.63 30.11 2.74
N VAL A 361 -9.61 31.38 2.34
CA VAL A 361 -9.08 32.50 3.18
C VAL A 361 -9.94 32.74 4.42
N ASN A 362 -11.26 32.57 4.30
CA ASN A 362 -12.19 32.69 5.42
C ASN A 362 -12.34 31.38 6.22
N GLY A 363 -11.71 30.30 5.75
CA GLY A 363 -11.73 28.99 6.38
C GLY A 363 -10.44 28.70 7.16
N ASN A 364 -10.47 27.62 7.94
CA ASN A 364 -9.28 27.15 8.65
C ASN A 364 -8.48 26.20 7.75
N TYR A 365 -7.54 26.74 6.97
CA TYR A 365 -6.78 26.02 5.95
C TYR A 365 -5.26 26.11 6.17
N VAL A 366 -4.55 25.08 5.70
CA VAL A 366 -3.10 25.13 5.47
C VAL A 366 -2.79 25.10 3.97
N ALA A 367 -1.72 25.77 3.59
CA ALA A 367 -1.12 25.73 2.26
C ALA A 367 0.25 25.04 2.36
N GLN A 368 0.39 23.90 1.68
CA GLN A 368 1.62 23.12 1.64
C GLN A 368 2.22 23.17 0.24
N THR A 369 3.55 23.23 0.14
CA THR A 369 4.27 23.09 -1.14
C THR A 369 3.88 21.78 -1.82
N LEU A 370 3.55 21.87 -3.11
CA LEU A 370 3.11 20.73 -3.90
C LEU A 370 4.28 19.79 -4.16
N VAL A 371 4.15 18.53 -3.73
CA VAL A 371 5.03 17.42 -4.11
C VAL A 371 4.37 16.63 -5.24
N VAL A 372 5.14 16.32 -6.28
CA VAL A 372 4.65 15.56 -7.43
C VAL A 372 4.42 14.11 -6.98
N PRO A 373 3.21 13.55 -7.16
CA PRO A 373 2.99 12.14 -6.88
C PRO A 373 3.70 11.27 -7.91
N GLY A 374 4.15 10.09 -7.49
CA GLY A 374 4.66 9.08 -8.41
C GLY A 374 3.58 8.62 -9.39
N GLU A 375 4.02 8.08 -10.52
CA GLU A 375 3.12 7.56 -11.55
C GLU A 375 3.31 6.06 -11.78
N ARG A 376 2.20 5.34 -11.92
CA ARG A 376 2.14 3.91 -12.26
C ARG A 376 1.30 3.72 -13.52
N ARG A 377 1.91 3.17 -14.58
CA ARG A 377 1.16 2.74 -15.76
C ARG A 377 0.45 1.42 -15.47
N VAL A 378 -0.84 1.38 -15.79
CA VAL A 378 -1.68 0.18 -15.56
C VAL A 378 -1.88 -0.67 -16.81
N ALA A 379 -1.60 -0.12 -17.99
CA ALA A 379 -1.65 -0.81 -19.27
C ALA A 379 -0.45 -0.44 -20.15
N ALA A 380 -0.10 -1.34 -21.08
CA ALA A 380 0.96 -1.11 -22.06
C ALA A 380 0.56 -0.08 -23.13
N ASP A 381 -0.75 0.04 -23.39
CA ASP A 381 -1.29 1.05 -24.29
C ASP A 381 -0.91 2.46 -23.81
N PRO A 382 -0.09 3.22 -24.58
CA PRO A 382 0.33 4.56 -24.21
C PRO A 382 -0.82 5.58 -24.19
N GLN A 383 -1.98 5.26 -24.75
CA GLN A 383 -3.18 6.10 -24.66
C GLN A 383 -3.85 6.02 -23.28
N VAL A 384 -3.61 4.95 -22.53
CA VAL A 384 -4.10 4.83 -21.15
C VAL A 384 -3.24 5.72 -20.26
N ARG A 385 -3.88 6.75 -19.70
CA ARG A 385 -3.21 7.71 -18.82
C ARG A 385 -2.60 7.00 -17.60
N ALA A 386 -1.35 7.32 -17.30
CA ALA A 386 -0.71 6.87 -16.08
C ALA A 386 -1.52 7.27 -14.84
N MET A 387 -1.62 6.35 -13.90
CA MET A 387 -2.26 6.61 -12.61
C MET A 387 -1.25 7.20 -11.65
N LYS A 388 -1.71 7.99 -10.69
CA LYS A 388 -0.87 8.50 -9.62
C LYS A 388 -0.79 7.48 -8.50
N PHE A 389 0.27 7.52 -7.73
CA PHE A 389 0.29 6.84 -6.45
C PHE A 389 0.92 7.70 -5.36
N ASP A 390 0.54 7.38 -4.13
CA ASP A 390 1.24 7.77 -2.92
C ASP A 390 1.68 6.51 -2.16
N LEU A 391 2.62 6.68 -1.23
CA LEU A 391 3.06 5.64 -0.31
C LEU A 391 2.51 5.92 1.08
N ARG A 392 1.81 4.95 1.67
CA ARG A 392 1.41 4.93 3.07
C ARG A 392 2.34 4.02 3.86
N ALA A 393 3.06 4.58 4.81
CA ALA A 393 3.77 3.85 5.85
C ALA A 393 2.85 3.69 7.07
N TYR A 394 2.54 2.45 7.45
CA TYR A 394 1.89 2.13 8.72
C TYR A 394 2.94 2.08 9.81
N VAL A 395 2.75 2.91 10.84
CA VAL A 395 3.73 3.17 11.87
C VAL A 395 3.16 2.87 13.25
N TYR A 396 3.99 2.28 14.09
CA TYR A 396 3.73 2.14 15.52
C TYR A 396 5.02 2.37 16.30
N ALA A 397 4.96 3.21 17.35
CA ALA A 397 6.09 3.51 18.22
C ALA A 397 7.38 3.93 17.47
N GLY A 398 7.24 4.84 16.50
CA GLY A 398 8.36 5.34 15.69
C GLY A 398 8.96 4.33 14.69
N LYS A 399 8.33 3.16 14.51
CA LYS A 399 8.80 2.13 13.57
C LYS A 399 7.78 1.95 12.45
N VAL A 400 8.27 1.99 11.21
CA VAL A 400 7.48 1.56 10.04
C VAL A 400 7.29 0.06 10.13
N GLN A 401 6.05 -0.37 10.30
CA GLN A 401 5.67 -1.78 10.31
C GLN A 401 5.38 -2.29 8.91
N TRP A 402 4.85 -1.41 8.04
CA TRP A 402 4.45 -1.78 6.68
C TRP A 402 4.39 -0.59 5.74
N ASN A 403 4.60 -0.83 4.45
CA ASN A 403 4.41 0.14 3.38
C ASN A 403 3.40 -0.38 2.36
N ALA A 404 2.42 0.45 2.01
CA ALA A 404 1.46 0.19 0.95
C ALA A 404 1.38 1.39 0.02
N ALA A 405 1.23 1.16 -1.27
CA ALA A 405 0.90 2.22 -2.20
C ALA A 405 -0.61 2.35 -2.34
N ARG A 406 -1.08 3.57 -2.64
CA ARG A 406 -2.47 3.81 -3.04
C ARG A 406 -2.48 4.41 -4.43
N VAL A 407 -3.00 3.67 -5.40
CA VAL A 407 -3.08 4.06 -6.81
C VAL A 407 -4.42 4.75 -7.06
N TYR A 408 -4.40 5.91 -7.72
CA TYR A 408 -5.60 6.73 -7.93
C TYR A 408 -5.49 7.63 -9.17
N GLN A 409 -6.64 8.17 -9.60
CA GLN A 409 -6.70 9.34 -10.48
C GLN A 409 -7.35 10.53 -9.79
N GLY A 410 -7.09 11.74 -10.28
CA GLY A 410 -7.67 12.97 -9.73
C GLY A 410 -6.68 13.80 -8.93
N GLN A 411 -7.19 14.63 -8.01
CA GLN A 411 -6.37 15.52 -7.17
C GLN A 411 -5.89 14.84 -5.89
N THR A 412 -6.69 13.93 -5.35
CA THR A 412 -6.44 13.24 -4.08
C THR A 412 -6.73 11.75 -4.22
N THR A 413 -6.12 10.97 -3.35
CA THR A 413 -6.29 9.53 -3.26
C THR A 413 -7.76 9.17 -3.09
N ASN A 414 -8.23 8.22 -3.90
CA ASN A 414 -9.59 7.71 -3.84
C ASN A 414 -9.61 6.25 -4.30
N PHE A 415 -10.46 5.46 -3.65
CA PHE A 415 -10.70 4.04 -3.97
C PHE A 415 -11.93 3.87 -4.89
N ARG A 416 -12.13 4.81 -5.83
CA ARG A 416 -13.34 4.87 -6.67
C ARG A 416 -13.06 4.83 -8.17
N THR A 417 -11.79 4.82 -8.56
CA THR A 417 -11.39 4.81 -9.96
C THR A 417 -10.97 3.39 -10.35
N GLU A 418 -11.45 2.92 -11.49
CA GLU A 418 -10.98 1.69 -12.12
C GLU A 418 -9.45 1.69 -12.30
N GLY A 419 -8.81 0.54 -12.03
CA GLY A 419 -7.35 0.40 -11.99
C GLY A 419 -6.67 0.97 -10.75
N GLY A 420 -7.40 1.71 -9.91
CA GLY A 420 -6.91 2.24 -8.64
C GLY A 420 -7.05 1.23 -7.50
N GLY A 421 -6.65 1.64 -6.30
CA GLY A 421 -6.74 0.81 -5.11
C GLY A 421 -5.46 0.78 -4.29
N PHE A 422 -5.47 -0.01 -3.23
CA PHE A 422 -4.25 -0.42 -2.55
C PHE A 422 -3.42 -1.28 -3.50
N ALA A 423 -2.12 -0.98 -3.58
CA ALA A 423 -1.11 -1.73 -4.30
C ALA A 423 -0.01 -2.09 -3.31
N PRO A 424 0.55 -3.31 -3.34
CA PRO A 424 1.73 -3.58 -2.55
C PRO A 424 2.94 -2.89 -3.15
N VAL A 425 3.93 -2.69 -2.29
CA VAL A 425 5.16 -1.98 -2.60
C VAL A 425 6.26 -3.00 -2.77
N PHE A 426 6.89 -2.98 -3.93
CA PHE A 426 7.96 -3.91 -4.31
C PHE A 426 9.28 -3.12 -4.36
N THR A 427 10.36 -3.74 -3.89
CA THR A 427 11.72 -3.22 -4.05
C THR A 427 12.50 -4.12 -5.01
N LEU A 428 13.51 -3.55 -5.65
CA LEU A 428 14.56 -4.33 -6.27
C LEU A 428 15.47 -4.89 -5.18
N ASP A 429 15.98 -6.11 -5.35
CA ASP A 429 16.98 -6.67 -4.44
C ASP A 429 18.22 -5.78 -4.38
N LEU A 430 18.81 -5.62 -3.18
CA LEU A 430 19.98 -4.75 -2.96
C LEU A 430 21.21 -5.17 -3.79
N ASP A 431 21.28 -6.44 -4.19
CA ASP A 431 22.31 -6.95 -5.11
C ASP A 431 22.04 -6.54 -6.57
N GLU A 432 20.78 -6.31 -6.97
CA GLU A 432 20.42 -5.73 -8.28
C GLU A 432 20.58 -4.21 -8.33
N GLU A 433 20.34 -3.48 -7.22
CA GLU A 433 20.66 -2.05 -7.11
C GLU A 433 22.18 -1.78 -7.16
N ARG A 434 23.01 -2.72 -6.68
CA ARG A 434 24.49 -2.63 -6.70
C ARG A 434 25.16 -3.19 -7.96
N THR A 435 24.52 -4.09 -8.71
CA THR A 435 25.10 -4.75 -9.90
C THR A 435 25.06 -3.91 -11.19
N VAL A 436 25.14 -2.59 -11.07
CA VAL A 436 25.79 -1.78 -12.12
C VAL A 436 27.30 -2.12 -12.21
N THR A 437 27.88 -2.81 -11.22
CA THR A 437 29.28 -3.26 -11.26
C THR A 437 29.47 -4.74 -10.86
N ASN A 438 29.69 -5.56 -11.90
CA ASN A 438 30.41 -6.84 -11.99
C ASN A 438 29.98 -8.11 -11.23
N GLU A 439 29.61 -9.10 -12.05
CA GLU A 439 29.80 -10.57 -11.95
C GLU A 439 29.11 -11.35 -10.83
N GLN A 440 27.96 -12.01 -11.13
CA GLN A 440 27.77 -13.47 -11.01
C GLN A 440 26.39 -13.98 -11.49
N SER A 441 26.33 -15.31 -11.73
CA SER A 441 25.24 -16.21 -12.17
C SER A 441 24.14 -15.65 -13.07
N GLN A 442 24.25 -15.96 -14.37
CA GLN A 442 23.28 -15.52 -15.38
C GLN A 442 22.08 -16.48 -15.42
N HIS A 443 20.88 -15.94 -15.66
CA HIS A 443 19.68 -16.73 -15.96
C HIS A 443 19.14 -16.31 -17.31
N ALA A 444 18.50 -17.22 -18.04
CA ALA A 444 17.89 -16.94 -19.34
C ALA A 444 16.52 -17.62 -19.48
N SER A 445 15.64 -16.98 -20.24
CA SER A 445 14.35 -17.55 -20.65
C SER A 445 14.48 -18.21 -22.01
N TYR A 446 13.95 -19.42 -22.12
CA TYR A 446 13.85 -20.20 -23.36
C TYR A 446 12.39 -20.47 -23.65
N VAL A 447 11.92 -20.04 -24.83
CA VAL A 447 10.53 -20.14 -25.22
C VAL A 447 10.42 -21.06 -26.42
N TYR A 448 9.48 -22.01 -26.35
CA TYR A 448 9.22 -22.98 -27.40
C TYR A 448 7.75 -22.98 -27.78
N LEU A 449 7.47 -23.19 -29.06
CA LEU A 449 6.15 -23.43 -29.61
C LEU A 449 6.06 -24.89 -30.04
N LEU A 450 5.03 -25.59 -29.59
CA LEU A 450 4.71 -26.94 -30.02
C LEU A 450 3.44 -26.89 -30.86
N ASP A 451 3.52 -27.39 -32.09
CA ASP A 451 2.34 -27.53 -32.94
C ASP A 451 1.49 -28.76 -32.55
N GLU A 452 0.39 -28.96 -33.27
CA GLU A 452 -0.53 -30.09 -33.05
C GLU A 452 0.11 -31.46 -33.29
N THR A 453 1.24 -31.53 -34.00
CA THR A 453 2.00 -32.77 -34.22
C THR A 453 3.08 -32.99 -33.17
N GLY A 454 3.26 -32.04 -32.24
CA GLY A 454 4.32 -32.06 -31.24
C GLY A 454 5.70 -31.68 -31.78
N ALA A 455 5.75 -31.01 -32.94
CA ALA A 455 6.98 -30.44 -33.47
C ALA A 455 7.35 -29.16 -32.71
N ILE A 456 8.61 -29.05 -32.31
CA ILE A 456 9.13 -27.97 -31.47
C ILE A 456 9.78 -26.92 -32.36
N GLU A 457 9.35 -25.67 -32.21
CA GLU A 457 9.99 -24.49 -32.79
C GLU A 457 10.47 -23.58 -31.65
N GLU A 458 11.76 -23.23 -31.63
CA GLU A 458 12.27 -22.25 -30.69
C GLU A 458 11.80 -20.85 -31.08
N LEU A 459 11.26 -20.13 -30.11
CA LEU A 459 10.91 -18.73 -30.24
C LEU A 459 11.92 -17.91 -29.42
N PRO A 460 12.88 -17.21 -30.06
CA PRO A 460 13.86 -16.43 -29.34
C PRO A 460 13.19 -15.45 -28.38
N HIS A 461 13.59 -15.43 -27.11
CA HIS A 461 12.91 -14.65 -26.08
C HIS A 461 12.74 -13.15 -26.42
N PRO A 462 13.71 -12.45 -27.03
CA PRO A 462 13.50 -11.07 -27.48
C PRO A 462 12.38 -10.91 -28.52
N LEU A 463 12.23 -11.90 -29.40
CA LEU A 463 11.17 -11.93 -30.41
C LEU A 463 9.81 -12.25 -29.79
N TYR A 464 9.79 -13.17 -28.81
CA TYR A 464 8.59 -13.42 -28.00
C TYR A 464 8.11 -12.15 -27.27
N VAL A 465 9.03 -11.40 -26.64
CA VAL A 465 8.71 -10.13 -25.97
C VAL A 465 8.19 -9.09 -26.97
N ALA A 466 8.81 -8.97 -28.15
CA ALA A 466 8.33 -8.07 -29.19
C ALA A 466 6.93 -8.44 -29.70
N LEU A 467 6.66 -9.75 -29.85
CA LEU A 467 5.33 -10.26 -30.21
C LEU A 467 4.28 -9.95 -29.14
N ALA A 468 4.59 -10.21 -27.87
CA ALA A 468 3.70 -9.96 -26.74
C ALA A 468 3.40 -8.46 -26.54
N ARG A 469 4.27 -7.57 -27.03
CA ARG A 469 4.08 -6.11 -27.03
C ARG A 469 3.41 -5.58 -28.30
N SER A 470 3.04 -6.46 -29.23
CA SER A 470 2.53 -6.08 -30.55
C SER A 470 3.49 -5.20 -31.34
N GLU A 471 4.80 -5.30 -31.06
CA GLU A 471 5.89 -4.58 -31.75
C GLU A 471 6.42 -5.38 -32.95
N SER A 472 6.03 -6.64 -33.08
CA SER A 472 6.40 -7.54 -34.17
C SER A 472 5.26 -8.51 -34.49
N SER A 473 5.29 -9.08 -35.69
CA SER A 473 4.44 -10.21 -36.10
C SER A 473 5.29 -11.28 -36.79
N ILE A 474 4.82 -12.53 -36.79
CA ILE A 474 5.47 -13.63 -37.53
C ILE A 474 4.48 -14.24 -38.51
N ALA A 475 4.60 -13.87 -39.78
CA ALA A 475 3.71 -14.34 -40.85
C ALA A 475 3.66 -15.88 -40.98
N LYS A 476 4.73 -16.60 -40.61
CA LYS A 476 4.78 -18.08 -40.62
C LYS A 476 3.82 -18.72 -39.60
N LEU A 477 3.52 -17.99 -38.52
CA LEU A 477 2.65 -18.45 -37.43
C LEU A 477 1.20 -18.00 -37.65
N ALA A 478 0.91 -17.16 -38.65
CA ALA A 478 -0.41 -16.59 -38.88
C ALA A 478 -1.52 -17.64 -39.03
N GLY A 479 -2.67 -17.37 -38.40
CA GLY A 479 -3.86 -18.22 -38.45
C GLY A 479 -3.71 -19.57 -37.74
N LYS A 480 -2.70 -19.72 -36.87
CA LYS A 480 -2.39 -20.99 -36.19
C LYS A 480 -2.38 -20.83 -34.68
N ARG A 481 -2.50 -21.98 -34.02
CA ARG A 481 -2.48 -22.12 -32.57
C ARG A 481 -1.37 -23.09 -32.17
N TYR A 482 -0.67 -22.77 -31.09
CA TYR A 482 0.49 -23.51 -30.58
C TYR A 482 0.39 -23.68 -29.07
N ARG A 483 0.94 -24.78 -28.56
CA ARG A 483 1.24 -24.91 -27.14
C ARG A 483 2.58 -24.20 -26.88
N LEU A 484 2.57 -23.21 -26.01
CA LEU A 484 3.72 -22.40 -25.62
C LEU A 484 4.35 -23.02 -24.37
N ALA A 485 5.65 -23.27 -24.41
CA ALA A 485 6.46 -23.60 -23.23
C ALA A 485 7.43 -22.45 -22.96
N ASP A 486 7.40 -21.87 -21.76
CA ASP A 486 8.32 -20.81 -21.32
C ASP A 486 9.12 -21.30 -20.12
N TRP A 487 10.42 -21.47 -20.31
CA TRP A 487 11.32 -22.11 -19.37
C TRP A 487 12.35 -21.11 -18.86
N TYR A 488 12.46 -21.04 -17.53
CA TYR A 488 13.46 -20.24 -16.85
C TYR A 488 14.65 -21.11 -16.46
N VAL A 489 15.83 -20.76 -16.95
CA VAL A 489 17.01 -21.61 -16.95
C VAL A 489 18.17 -20.89 -16.27
N GLU A 490 18.77 -21.55 -15.28
CA GLU A 490 20.04 -21.15 -14.69
C GLU A 490 21.16 -21.38 -15.70
N MET A 491 22.03 -20.39 -15.89
CA MET A 491 23.12 -20.44 -16.86
C MET A 491 24.46 -20.54 -16.12
N ASP A 492 25.27 -21.52 -16.52
CA ASP A 492 26.65 -21.64 -16.10
C ASP A 492 27.58 -21.32 -17.28
N HIS A 493 28.45 -20.32 -17.12
CA HIS A 493 29.35 -19.83 -18.16
C HIS A 493 28.70 -19.62 -19.56
N GLY A 494 27.47 -19.09 -19.57
CA GLY A 494 26.71 -18.79 -20.79
C GLY A 494 26.04 -20.00 -21.45
N ARG A 495 25.98 -21.15 -20.75
CA ARG A 495 25.28 -22.37 -21.20
C ARG A 495 24.15 -22.73 -20.24
N PRO A 496 23.04 -23.29 -20.73
CA PRO A 496 21.99 -23.88 -19.89
C PRO A 496 22.57 -24.89 -18.90
N TYR A 497 22.37 -24.65 -17.61
CA TYR A 497 22.79 -25.54 -16.53
C TYR A 497 21.62 -26.34 -15.97
N LYS A 498 20.53 -25.65 -15.62
CA LYS A 498 19.37 -26.28 -14.99
C LYS A 498 18.09 -25.53 -15.30
N VAL A 499 17.03 -26.24 -15.66
CA VAL A 499 15.67 -25.66 -15.69
C VAL A 499 15.22 -25.45 -14.26
N VAL A 500 14.98 -24.20 -13.89
CA VAL A 500 14.56 -23.80 -12.54
C VAL A 500 13.04 -23.73 -12.46
N ARG A 501 12.37 -23.38 -13.57
CA ARG A 501 10.92 -23.26 -13.65
C ARG A 501 10.42 -23.49 -15.07
N GLU A 502 9.25 -24.11 -15.19
CA GLU A 502 8.57 -24.39 -16.46
C GLU A 502 7.15 -23.81 -16.42
N TRP A 503 6.71 -23.22 -17.53
CA TRP A 503 5.34 -22.76 -17.74
C TRP A 503 4.80 -23.25 -19.08
N TYR A 504 3.50 -23.55 -19.14
CA TYR A 504 2.81 -24.02 -20.34
C TYR A 504 1.46 -23.34 -20.53
N GLY A 505 1.12 -22.98 -21.77
CA GLY A 505 -0.19 -22.42 -22.13
C GLY A 505 -0.43 -22.40 -23.64
N TRP A 506 -1.57 -21.87 -24.09
CA TRP A 506 -1.86 -21.73 -25.52
C TRP A 506 -1.50 -20.35 -26.05
N ALA A 507 -0.94 -20.33 -27.26
CA ALA A 507 -0.65 -19.13 -28.03
C ALA A 507 -1.38 -19.21 -29.38
N ALA A 508 -2.25 -18.24 -29.65
CA ALA A 508 -2.90 -18.08 -30.94
C ALA A 508 -2.26 -16.93 -31.72
N PHE A 509 -2.25 -17.05 -33.05
CA PHE A 509 -1.76 -16.01 -33.94
C PHE A 509 -2.85 -15.67 -34.96
N ASP A 510 -3.15 -14.39 -35.10
CA ASP A 510 -4.17 -13.94 -36.07
C ASP A 510 -3.68 -14.07 -37.52
N ASP A 511 -4.56 -13.73 -38.48
CA ASP A 511 -4.25 -13.81 -39.92
C ASP A 511 -3.08 -12.92 -40.36
N GLN A 512 -2.64 -11.99 -39.50
CA GLN A 512 -1.48 -11.12 -39.74
C GLN A 512 -0.23 -11.59 -38.97
N GLY A 513 -0.33 -12.69 -38.21
CA GLY A 513 0.76 -13.26 -37.42
C GLY A 513 1.01 -12.53 -36.10
N ASN A 514 0.05 -11.75 -35.60
CA ASN A 514 0.16 -11.10 -34.30
C ASN A 514 -0.18 -12.10 -33.19
N PHE A 515 0.57 -12.02 -32.09
CA PHE A 515 0.45 -12.92 -30.95
C PHE A 515 -0.74 -12.55 -30.05
N HIS A 516 -1.56 -13.54 -29.72
CA HIS A 516 -2.66 -13.46 -28.77
C HIS A 516 -2.50 -14.57 -27.72
N PRO A 517 -2.18 -14.23 -26.46
CA PRO A 517 -2.17 -15.22 -25.39
C PRO A 517 -3.61 -15.63 -25.07
N GLU A 518 -3.91 -16.92 -25.16
CA GLU A 518 -5.22 -17.42 -24.74
C GLU A 518 -5.20 -17.64 -23.23
N GLY A 519 -5.95 -16.82 -22.50
CA GLY A 519 -6.33 -17.14 -21.13
C GLY A 519 -7.23 -18.37 -21.12
N SER A 520 -7.10 -19.22 -20.09
CA SER A 520 -7.92 -20.42 -19.87
C SER A 520 -9.38 -20.20 -20.29
N SER A 521 -9.85 -20.97 -21.27
CA SER A 521 -11.22 -20.91 -21.75
C SER A 521 -12.21 -21.08 -20.59
N ASN A 522 -13.26 -20.26 -20.58
CA ASN A 522 -14.45 -20.37 -19.72
C ASN A 522 -15.15 -21.72 -19.95
N ASP A 523 -14.69 -22.79 -19.30
CA ASP A 523 -15.41 -24.06 -19.21
C ASP A 523 -15.69 -24.34 -17.72
N GLU A 524 -16.98 -24.37 -17.37
CA GLU A 524 -17.52 -24.45 -15.99
C GLU A 524 -17.25 -25.79 -15.27
N SER A 525 -16.16 -26.50 -15.55
CA SER A 525 -15.90 -27.80 -14.89
C SER A 525 -14.45 -28.22 -14.61
N SER A 526 -13.43 -27.37 -14.81
CA SER A 526 -12.05 -27.78 -14.50
C SER A 526 -11.53 -27.23 -13.16
N ASN A 527 -11.23 -28.13 -12.22
CA ASN A 527 -10.57 -27.89 -10.94
C ASN A 527 -9.23 -27.12 -11.08
N GLY A 528 -9.26 -25.80 -10.90
CA GLY A 528 -8.27 -25.02 -10.13
C GLY A 528 -6.76 -25.23 -10.36
N ARG A 529 -6.30 -25.62 -11.55
CA ARG A 529 -4.88 -25.63 -11.91
C ARG A 529 -4.62 -24.52 -12.93
N ASN A 530 -3.72 -23.56 -12.62
CA ASN A 530 -3.19 -22.56 -13.56
C ASN A 530 -2.22 -23.16 -14.59
N VAL A 531 -2.58 -24.32 -15.11
CA VAL A 531 -1.97 -25.02 -16.22
C VAL A 531 -3.17 -25.45 -17.04
N ASP A 532 -3.29 -24.95 -18.27
CA ASP A 532 -4.23 -25.58 -19.17
C ASP A 532 -3.71 -27.02 -19.39
N ALA A 533 -4.40 -27.99 -18.79
CA ALA A 533 -3.99 -29.39 -18.86
C ALA A 533 -3.95 -29.90 -20.31
N SER A 534 -4.68 -29.24 -21.23
CA SER A 534 -4.62 -29.52 -22.67
C SER A 534 -3.37 -28.97 -23.36
N ALA A 535 -2.66 -28.02 -22.74
CA ALA A 535 -1.43 -27.44 -23.26
C ALA A 535 -0.15 -28.12 -22.73
N LEU A 536 -0.27 -29.04 -21.78
CA LEU A 536 0.89 -29.77 -21.25
C LEU A 536 1.55 -30.62 -22.35
N PRO A 537 2.89 -30.64 -22.45
CA PRO A 537 3.58 -31.57 -23.30
C PRO A 537 3.40 -33.01 -22.79
N THR A 538 3.36 -34.00 -23.68
CA THR A 538 3.51 -35.40 -23.28
C THR A 538 4.91 -35.62 -22.67
N PRO A 539 5.14 -36.70 -21.90
CA PRO A 539 6.47 -37.04 -21.40
C PRO A 539 7.54 -37.07 -22.51
N GLU A 540 7.20 -37.61 -23.68
CA GLU A 540 8.10 -37.67 -24.84
C GLU A 540 8.35 -36.29 -25.46
N GLU A 541 7.38 -35.37 -25.41
CA GLU A 541 7.55 -33.98 -25.86
C GLU A 541 8.40 -33.18 -24.87
N HIS A 542 8.21 -33.40 -23.56
CA HIS A 542 9.02 -32.81 -22.51
C HIS A 542 10.49 -33.22 -22.62
N ASP A 543 10.75 -34.53 -22.80
CA ASP A 543 12.09 -35.05 -23.06
C ASP A 543 12.73 -34.43 -24.32
N ARG A 544 11.94 -34.18 -25.37
CA ARG A 544 12.41 -33.48 -26.57
C ARG A 544 12.70 -32.00 -26.33
N LEU A 545 11.94 -31.31 -25.48
CA LEU A 545 12.19 -29.92 -25.06
C LEU A 545 13.48 -29.83 -24.23
N ILE A 546 13.65 -30.70 -23.22
CA ILE A 546 14.90 -30.84 -22.45
C ILE A 546 16.06 -31.12 -23.39
N GLY A 547 15.87 -32.08 -24.30
CA GLY A 547 16.86 -32.39 -25.33
C GLY A 547 17.16 -31.21 -26.25
N THR A 548 16.24 -30.28 -26.49
CA THR A 548 16.47 -29.09 -27.32
C THR A 548 17.21 -28.00 -26.55
N LEU A 549 16.85 -27.78 -25.28
CA LEU A 549 17.52 -26.83 -24.40
C LEU A 549 18.98 -27.21 -24.14
N PHE A 550 19.25 -28.49 -23.87
CA PHE A 550 20.59 -28.98 -23.54
C PHE A 550 21.32 -29.61 -24.74
N LYS A 551 20.81 -29.45 -25.97
CA LYS A 551 21.50 -29.93 -27.18
C LYS A 551 22.74 -29.07 -27.44
N SER A 552 23.89 -29.75 -27.40
CA SER A 552 25.26 -29.25 -27.59
C SER A 552 25.87 -28.51 -26.39
N VAL A 553 26.10 -29.23 -25.29
CA VAL A 553 27.31 -29.03 -24.48
C VAL A 553 28.54 -29.47 -25.29
#